data_AF-A0AAV2BJY4-F1
#
_entry.id   AF-A0AAV2BJY4-F1
#
_cell.length_a   1.000
_cell.length_b   1.000
_cell.length_c   1.000
_cell.angle_alpha   90.00
_cell.angle_beta   90.00
_cell.angle_gamma   90.00
#
_symmetry.space_group_name_H-M   'P 1'
#
loop_
_entity.id
_entity.type
_entity.pdbx_description
1 polymer ?
#
loop_
_entity_poly.entity_id
_entity_poly.type
_entity_poly.pdbx_seq_one_letter_code
_entity_poly.pdbx_strand_id
1 'polypeptide(L)'
;MFHAVVFSPLQNRIIVDGVKEVVWLLSGNDNKIHLYREDKTRQTYYEDLSPSCFPEFSSLNSLVMWMDFFATSEYRITALGCKDGFVIVSSVKLPETTLQASWRIEHDGPISTVRLFQDSTLESMQNGFFSKTKNDDKIHLCVGNAIEVSVVYRDILNHGLELTNQELLPESSMYDCVVCSLIADIDMDGKNEVLLGTYGQELLVYKWEVEPGDNGSYKLYHKQMFPHPLLALSYMDIIGDGVKELLVLTTNGLHILQHDLTQVRDICLERMKWILRNIPAETLKEYIKVH
;
A
#
# COMPACT_ATOMS: atom_id res chain seq x y z
N MET A 1 -25.30 -8.94 4.38
CA MET A 1 -24.94 -9.57 3.10
C MET A 1 -23.89 -8.68 2.46
N PHE A 2 -22.63 -8.80 2.87
CA PHE A 2 -21.52 -8.05 2.29
C PHE A 2 -21.19 -8.70 0.96
N HIS A 3 -21.70 -8.12 -0.14
CA HIS A 3 -21.16 -8.40 -1.47
C HIS A 3 -19.81 -7.68 -1.53
N ALA A 4 -18.74 -8.42 -1.27
CA ALA A 4 -17.38 -7.95 -1.45
C ALA A 4 -17.10 -7.87 -2.96
N VAL A 5 -17.60 -6.82 -3.60
CA VAL A 5 -17.02 -6.40 -4.88
C VAL A 5 -15.79 -5.59 -4.49
N VAL A 6 -14.63 -6.25 -4.47
CA VAL A 6 -13.36 -5.55 -4.29
C VAL A 6 -13.07 -4.82 -5.59
N PHE A 7 -13.64 -3.63 -5.74
CA PHE A 7 -13.10 -2.66 -6.67
C PHE A 7 -11.80 -2.15 -6.04
N SER A 8 -10.67 -2.78 -6.37
CA SER A 8 -9.43 -2.01 -6.38
C SER A 8 -9.36 -1.37 -7.77
N PRO A 9 -9.69 -0.07 -7.92
CA PRO A 9 -9.34 0.66 -9.13
C PRO A 9 -7.83 0.93 -9.14
N LEU A 10 -7.02 -0.09 -8.85
CA LEU A 10 -5.63 -0.10 -9.24
C LEU A 10 -5.69 -0.30 -10.75
N GLN A 11 -5.49 0.80 -11.47
CA GLN A 11 -5.27 0.79 -12.90
C GLN A 11 -4.04 -0.09 -13.16
N ASN A 12 -4.26 -1.39 -13.28
CA ASN A 12 -3.18 -2.34 -13.45
C ASN A 12 -2.74 -2.24 -14.90
N ARG A 13 -1.50 -1.77 -15.08
CA ARG A 13 -0.87 -1.73 -16.38
C ARG A 13 -0.22 -3.07 -16.60
N ILE A 14 -0.76 -3.87 -17.51
CA ILE A 14 -0.10 -5.07 -17.99
C ILE A 14 0.66 -4.74 -19.27
N ILE A 15 1.69 -5.52 -19.56
CA ILE A 15 2.37 -5.49 -20.86
C ILE A 15 1.85 -6.69 -21.64
N VAL A 16 1.21 -6.42 -22.78
CA VAL A 16 0.72 -7.44 -23.71
C VAL A 16 1.38 -7.15 -25.04
N ASP A 17 2.14 -8.11 -25.58
CA ASP A 17 2.88 -7.97 -26.85
C ASP A 17 3.76 -6.70 -26.92
N GLY A 18 4.36 -6.32 -25.80
CA GLY A 18 5.22 -5.13 -25.68
C GLY A 18 4.46 -3.81 -25.53
N VAL A 19 3.12 -3.83 -25.52
CA VAL A 19 2.27 -2.64 -25.35
C VAL A 19 1.73 -2.59 -23.92
N LYS A 20 1.82 -1.42 -23.28
CA LYS A 20 1.18 -1.18 -21.98
C LYS A 20 -0.33 -1.01 -22.19
N GLU A 21 -1.10 -1.92 -21.61
CA GLU A 21 -2.56 -1.93 -21.62
C GLU A 21 -3.10 -1.72 -20.20
N VAL A 22 -4.23 -1.01 -20.08
CA VAL A 22 -4.96 -0.85 -18.83
C VAL A 22 -6.01 -1.94 -18.73
N VAL A 23 -6.00 -2.67 -17.63
CA VAL A 23 -6.99 -3.72 -17.37
C VAL A 23 -7.63 -3.56 -16.00
N TRP A 24 -8.81 -4.15 -15.86
CA TRP A 24 -9.52 -4.22 -14.58
C TRP A 24 -9.50 -5.64 -14.06
N LEU A 25 -9.24 -5.79 -12.76
CA LEU A 25 -9.32 -7.06 -12.05
C LEU A 25 -10.47 -6.99 -11.05
N LEU A 26 -11.30 -8.02 -11.03
CA LEU A 26 -12.45 -8.09 -10.13
C LEU A 26 -12.49 -9.44 -9.44
N SER A 27 -12.54 -9.47 -8.11
CA SER A 27 -12.80 -10.73 -7.40
C SER A 27 -14.25 -11.15 -7.54
N GLY A 28 -14.47 -12.40 -7.92
CA GLY A 28 -15.78 -13.03 -8.05
C GLY A 28 -16.18 -13.82 -6.81
N ASN A 29 -17.47 -14.15 -6.71
CA ASN A 29 -17.98 -15.06 -5.67
C ASN A 29 -17.76 -16.56 -6.03
N ASP A 30 -16.97 -16.83 -7.06
CA ASP A 30 -16.66 -18.15 -7.62
C ASP A 30 -15.21 -18.56 -7.32
N ASN A 31 -14.55 -17.91 -6.35
CA ASN A 31 -13.14 -18.03 -6.01
C ASN A 31 -12.21 -17.72 -7.19
N LYS A 32 -12.61 -16.84 -8.10
CA LYS A 32 -11.75 -16.37 -9.19
C LYS A 32 -11.55 -14.86 -9.17
N ILE A 33 -10.52 -14.44 -9.88
CA ILE A 33 -10.31 -13.04 -10.24
C ILE A 33 -10.54 -12.94 -11.75
N HIS A 34 -11.50 -12.12 -12.13
CA HIS A 34 -11.90 -11.88 -13.51
C HIS A 34 -11.11 -10.71 -14.09
N LEU A 35 -10.57 -10.89 -15.28
CA LEU A 35 -9.83 -9.87 -16.03
C LEU A 35 -10.77 -9.22 -17.04
N TYR A 36 -10.89 -7.90 -17.02
CA TYR A 36 -11.64 -7.15 -18.02
C TYR A 36 -10.73 -6.23 -18.81
N ARG A 37 -10.87 -6.28 -20.14
CA ARG A 37 -10.10 -5.46 -21.09
C ARG A 37 -11.01 -4.50 -21.85
N GLU A 38 -10.43 -3.38 -22.25
CA GLU A 38 -11.14 -2.38 -23.07
C GLU A 38 -11.17 -2.81 -24.53
N ASP A 39 -12.36 -2.94 -25.09
CA ASP A 39 -12.56 -2.91 -26.54
C ASP A 39 -12.70 -1.45 -27.00
N LYS A 40 -11.57 -0.87 -27.42
CA LYS A 40 -11.51 0.52 -27.92
C LYS A 40 -12.38 0.76 -29.14
N THR A 41 -12.69 -0.27 -29.93
CA THR A 41 -13.53 -0.12 -31.12
C THR A 41 -15.00 0.03 -30.76
N ARG A 42 -15.43 -0.63 -29.68
CA ARG A 42 -16.81 -0.63 -29.20
C ARG A 42 -17.05 0.28 -28.00
N GLN A 43 -15.99 0.84 -27.41
CA GLN A 43 -16.05 1.58 -26.14
C GLN A 43 -16.73 0.76 -25.02
N THR A 44 -16.45 -0.54 -25.00
CA THR A 44 -17.00 -1.48 -24.02
C THR A 44 -15.88 -2.26 -23.34
N TYR A 45 -16.17 -2.84 -22.19
CA TYR A 45 -15.27 -3.82 -21.56
C TYR A 45 -15.78 -5.24 -21.82
N TYR A 46 -14.85 -6.16 -22.02
CA TYR A 46 -15.15 -7.59 -22.11
C TYR A 46 -14.29 -8.37 -21.12
N GLU A 47 -14.84 -9.48 -20.62
CA GLU A 47 -14.09 -10.40 -19.78
C GLU A 47 -13.11 -11.22 -20.64
N ASP A 48 -11.84 -11.15 -20.30
CA ASP A 48 -10.79 -11.96 -20.89
C ASP A 48 -10.61 -13.25 -20.08
N LEU A 49 -10.90 -14.38 -20.75
CA LEU A 49 -10.83 -15.72 -20.17
C LEU A 49 -9.44 -16.35 -20.33
N SER A 50 -8.47 -15.64 -20.91
CA SER A 50 -7.11 -16.14 -21.08
C SER A 50 -6.33 -16.11 -19.75
N PRO A 51 -5.71 -17.22 -19.32
CA PRO A 51 -5.04 -17.31 -18.02
C PRO A 51 -3.60 -16.74 -18.03
N SER A 52 -3.13 -16.14 -19.12
CA SER A 52 -1.70 -15.91 -19.34
C SER A 52 -1.12 -14.71 -18.58
N CYS A 53 -1.90 -13.65 -18.37
CA CYS A 53 -1.36 -12.40 -17.81
C CYS A 53 -1.13 -12.44 -16.29
N PHE A 54 -1.81 -13.36 -15.59
CA PHE A 54 -1.79 -13.47 -14.14
C PHE A 54 -1.75 -14.94 -13.68
N PRO A 55 -0.62 -15.65 -13.90
CA PRO A 55 -0.49 -17.04 -13.47
C PRO A 55 -0.71 -17.25 -11.96
N GLU A 56 -0.50 -16.20 -11.14
CA GLU A 56 -0.70 -16.23 -9.69
C GLU A 56 -2.18 -16.44 -9.27
N PHE A 57 -3.15 -16.29 -10.17
CA PHE A 57 -4.59 -16.48 -9.88
C PHE A 57 -5.13 -17.87 -10.23
N SER A 58 -4.29 -18.76 -10.73
CA SER A 58 -4.71 -20.07 -11.24
C SER A 58 -5.25 -21.05 -10.19
N SER A 59 -4.97 -20.83 -8.90
CA SER A 59 -5.29 -21.78 -7.82
C SER A 59 -5.80 -21.10 -6.54
N LEU A 60 -6.88 -20.33 -6.67
CA LEU A 60 -7.56 -19.72 -5.53
C LEU A 60 -8.65 -20.65 -4.99
N ASN A 61 -8.61 -20.88 -3.67
CA ASN A 61 -9.57 -21.75 -2.97
C ASN A 61 -10.56 -20.98 -2.09
N SER A 62 -10.45 -19.65 -2.06
CA SER A 62 -11.22 -18.77 -1.20
C SER A 62 -11.57 -17.46 -1.89
N LEU A 63 -12.56 -16.77 -1.34
CA LEU A 63 -13.01 -15.47 -1.80
C LEU A 63 -11.98 -14.40 -1.44
N VAL A 64 -11.45 -13.76 -2.47
CA VAL A 64 -10.50 -12.66 -2.32
C VAL A 64 -11.24 -11.39 -1.93
N MET A 65 -10.96 -10.91 -0.71
CA MET A 65 -11.54 -9.76 -0.04
C MET A 65 -10.73 -8.47 -0.23
N TRP A 66 -9.44 -8.60 -0.51
CA TRP A 66 -8.58 -7.47 -0.85
C TRP A 66 -7.44 -7.92 -1.75
N MET A 67 -7.01 -7.05 -2.65
CA MET A 67 -5.85 -7.29 -3.53
C MET A 67 -4.99 -6.06 -3.59
N ASP A 68 -3.68 -6.26 -3.53
CA ASP A 68 -2.71 -5.19 -3.74
C ASP A 68 -1.54 -5.65 -4.62
N PHE A 69 -0.94 -4.70 -5.33
CA PHE A 69 0.09 -4.96 -6.34
C PHE A 69 1.29 -4.04 -6.14
N PHE A 70 2.48 -4.62 -6.26
CA PHE A 70 3.72 -3.89 -6.40
C PHE A 70 4.43 -4.37 -7.67
N ALA A 71 4.63 -3.50 -8.65
CA ALA A 71 5.21 -3.89 -9.93
C ALA A 71 6.41 -3.02 -10.31
N THR A 72 7.47 -3.68 -10.76
CA THR A 72 8.65 -3.07 -11.37
C THR A 72 8.73 -3.46 -12.85
N SER A 73 9.82 -3.11 -13.54
CA SER A 73 10.08 -3.64 -14.88
C SER A 73 10.44 -5.13 -14.91
N GLU A 74 10.90 -5.68 -13.78
CA GLU A 74 11.48 -7.03 -13.71
C GLU A 74 10.59 -8.02 -12.97
N TYR A 75 9.71 -7.56 -12.09
CA TYR A 75 8.83 -8.42 -11.33
C TYR A 75 7.54 -7.72 -10.91
N ARG A 76 6.51 -8.51 -10.62
CA ARG A 76 5.26 -8.11 -9.98
C ARG A 76 5.05 -8.95 -8.73
N ILE A 77 4.77 -8.28 -7.63
CA ILE A 77 4.27 -8.91 -6.40
C ILE A 77 2.78 -8.64 -6.32
N THR A 78 2.04 -9.70 -6.04
CA THR A 78 0.60 -9.67 -5.85
C THR A 78 0.29 -10.21 -4.46
N ALA A 79 -0.39 -9.41 -3.63
CA ALA A 79 -0.86 -9.81 -2.32
C ALA A 79 -2.39 -9.92 -2.32
N LEU A 80 -2.91 -11.00 -1.76
CA LEU A 80 -4.33 -11.31 -1.67
C LEU A 80 -4.69 -11.58 -0.21
N GLY A 81 -5.75 -10.94 0.27
CA GLY A 81 -6.40 -11.26 1.55
C GLY A 81 -7.73 -11.95 1.29
N CYS A 82 -7.97 -13.09 1.93
CA CYS A 82 -9.15 -13.91 1.69
C CYS A 82 -10.13 -13.90 2.88
N LYS A 83 -11.39 -14.24 2.59
CA LYS A 83 -12.49 -14.25 3.56
C LYS A 83 -12.28 -15.26 4.70
N ASP A 84 -11.63 -16.37 4.42
CA ASP A 84 -11.35 -17.45 5.37
C ASP A 84 -10.02 -17.29 6.11
N GLY A 85 -9.36 -16.14 5.98
CA GLY A 85 -8.11 -15.86 6.68
C GLY A 85 -6.84 -16.20 5.90
N PHE A 86 -6.95 -16.78 4.69
CA PHE A 86 -5.75 -16.95 3.86
C PHE A 86 -5.20 -15.61 3.38
N VAL A 87 -3.89 -15.42 3.61
CA VAL A 87 -3.08 -14.41 2.95
C VAL A 87 -2.18 -15.10 1.94
N ILE A 88 -2.21 -14.65 0.69
CA ILE A 88 -1.42 -15.21 -0.40
C ILE A 88 -0.56 -14.10 -1.00
N VAL A 89 0.75 -14.31 -1.05
CA VAL A 89 1.69 -13.42 -1.75
C VAL A 89 2.35 -14.20 -2.86
N SER A 90 2.35 -13.64 -4.07
CA SER A 90 3.00 -14.26 -5.22
C SER A 90 3.96 -13.28 -5.88
N SER A 91 5.14 -13.77 -6.26
CA SER A 91 6.12 -13.04 -7.06
C SER A 91 6.16 -13.60 -8.47
N VAL A 92 6.00 -12.73 -9.46
CA VAL A 92 5.96 -13.07 -10.88
C VAL A 92 7.07 -12.32 -11.60
N LYS A 93 7.89 -13.04 -12.37
CA LYS A 93 8.91 -12.43 -13.22
C LYS A 93 8.28 -11.74 -14.43
N LEU A 94 8.76 -10.56 -14.74
CA LEU A 94 8.42 -9.79 -15.93
C LEU A 94 9.66 -9.64 -16.84
N PRO A 95 9.47 -9.59 -18.17
CA PRO A 95 8.18 -9.60 -18.89
C PRO A 95 7.63 -11.00 -19.18
N GLU A 96 8.31 -12.08 -18.78
CA GLU A 96 7.92 -13.45 -19.17
C GLU A 96 6.60 -13.91 -18.53
N THR A 97 6.08 -13.18 -17.53
CA THR A 97 4.86 -13.51 -16.78
C THR A 97 4.91 -14.92 -16.21
N THR A 98 6.02 -15.25 -15.55
CA THR A 98 6.26 -16.57 -14.94
C THR A 98 6.24 -16.48 -13.43
N LEU A 99 5.46 -17.33 -12.78
CA LEU A 99 5.39 -17.39 -11.32
C LEU A 99 6.74 -17.87 -10.76
N GLN A 100 7.42 -17.03 -9.97
CA GLN A 100 8.71 -17.36 -9.35
C GLN A 100 8.53 -17.97 -7.96
N ALA A 101 7.63 -17.39 -7.15
CA ALA A 101 7.36 -17.82 -5.79
C ALA A 101 5.92 -17.52 -5.41
N SER A 102 5.37 -18.33 -4.50
CA SER A 102 4.07 -18.08 -3.88
C SER A 102 4.11 -18.56 -2.44
N TRP A 103 3.78 -17.67 -1.51
CA TRP A 103 3.72 -17.92 -0.07
C TRP A 103 2.28 -17.81 0.39
N ARG A 104 1.90 -18.66 1.34
CA ARG A 104 0.53 -18.72 1.88
C ARG A 104 0.59 -18.93 3.39
N ILE A 105 -0.26 -18.23 4.10
CA ILE A 105 -0.49 -18.41 5.54
C ILE A 105 -1.98 -18.23 5.85
N GLU A 106 -2.46 -18.88 6.89
CA GLU A 106 -3.84 -18.80 7.37
C GLU A 106 -3.85 -18.07 8.71
N HIS A 107 -4.69 -17.05 8.82
CA HIS A 107 -5.04 -16.37 10.07
C HIS A 107 -6.39 -16.90 10.58
N ASP A 108 -6.69 -16.76 11.88
CA ASP A 108 -7.93 -17.32 12.46
C ASP A 108 -9.16 -16.40 12.24
N GLY A 109 -9.11 -15.50 11.24
CA GLY A 109 -10.22 -14.61 10.89
C GLY A 109 -10.13 -13.99 9.50
N PRO A 110 -11.21 -13.39 8.99
CA PRO A 110 -11.23 -12.80 7.65
C PRO A 110 -10.20 -11.68 7.48
N ILE A 111 -9.50 -11.67 6.34
CA ILE A 111 -8.58 -10.60 5.98
C ILE A 111 -9.38 -9.45 5.37
N SER A 112 -9.41 -8.31 6.04
CA SER A 112 -10.16 -7.13 5.57
C SER A 112 -9.35 -6.27 4.60
N THR A 113 -8.02 -6.21 4.79
CA THR A 113 -7.13 -5.45 3.91
C THR A 113 -5.76 -6.09 3.80
N VAL A 114 -5.10 -5.90 2.65
CA VAL A 114 -3.66 -6.15 2.50
C VAL A 114 -3.00 -4.97 1.79
N ARG A 115 -1.81 -4.57 2.24
CA ARG A 115 -1.05 -3.46 1.65
C ARG A 115 0.41 -3.81 1.48
N LEU A 116 0.90 -3.77 0.24
CA LEU A 116 2.32 -3.87 -0.07
C LEU A 116 2.96 -2.49 0.06
N PHE A 117 4.10 -2.43 0.72
CA PHE A 117 4.82 -1.17 0.90
C PHE A 117 6.31 -1.33 1.12
N GLN A 118 7.01 -0.20 1.07
CA GLN A 118 8.42 -0.06 1.40
C GLN A 118 8.54 0.92 2.57
N ASP A 119 9.61 0.83 3.36
CA ASP A 119 9.79 1.71 4.52
C ASP A 119 9.85 3.20 4.15
N SER A 120 10.40 3.53 2.98
CA SER A 120 10.59 4.91 2.55
C SER A 120 9.59 5.30 1.45
N THR A 121 9.01 6.50 1.55
CA THR A 121 8.13 7.09 0.51
C THR A 121 8.89 7.72 -0.63
N LEU A 122 10.16 8.03 -0.40
CA LEU A 122 11.10 8.61 -1.32
C LEU A 122 12.26 7.63 -1.48
N GLU A 123 12.97 7.69 -2.60
CA GLU A 123 14.38 7.28 -2.58
C GLU A 123 15.00 8.09 -1.43
N SER A 124 15.30 7.42 -0.32
CA SER A 124 15.60 8.10 0.94
C SER A 124 16.68 9.16 0.71
N MET A 125 16.44 10.40 1.15
CA MET A 125 17.46 11.45 1.09
C MET A 125 18.54 11.17 2.15
N GLN A 126 19.39 10.19 1.88
CA GLN A 126 20.66 10.00 2.58
C GLN A 126 21.78 10.61 1.73
N ASN A 127 22.51 11.58 2.30
CA ASN A 127 23.75 12.13 1.73
C ASN A 127 23.66 12.76 0.32
N GLY A 128 22.62 13.52 -0.02
CA GLY A 128 22.71 14.38 -1.22
C GLY A 128 22.35 13.70 -2.54
N PHE A 129 22.04 12.40 -2.55
CA PHE A 129 21.60 11.67 -3.73
C PHE A 129 20.24 11.03 -3.49
N PHE A 130 19.41 11.00 -4.53
CA PHE A 130 18.38 9.99 -4.70
C PHE A 130 19.08 8.63 -4.72
N SER A 131 19.20 8.00 -3.56
CA SER A 131 19.88 6.73 -3.42
C SER A 131 18.99 5.83 -2.59
N LYS A 132 18.34 4.87 -3.24
CA LYS A 132 17.79 3.71 -2.54
C LYS A 132 18.91 3.10 -1.71
N THR A 133 18.75 3.10 -0.39
CA THR A 133 19.58 2.21 0.42
C THR A 133 19.18 0.78 0.08
N LYS A 134 20.08 -0.20 0.22
CA LYS A 134 19.74 -1.62 0.00
C LYS A 134 18.55 -2.11 0.87
N ASN A 135 18.22 -1.40 1.96
CA ASN A 135 17.04 -1.67 2.78
C ASN A 135 15.76 -1.03 2.20
N ASP A 136 15.84 0.03 1.39
CA ASP A 136 14.68 0.67 0.71
C ASP A 136 14.13 -0.17 -0.45
N ASP A 137 14.77 -1.31 -0.76
CA ASP A 137 14.25 -2.30 -1.72
C ASP A 137 13.44 -3.41 -1.06
N LYS A 138 13.39 -3.45 0.28
CA LYS A 138 12.57 -4.43 0.98
C LYS A 138 11.11 -4.10 0.80
N ILE A 139 10.34 -5.13 0.50
CA ILE A 139 8.89 -5.03 0.37
C ILE A 139 8.28 -5.73 1.57
N HIS A 140 7.41 -5.01 2.25
CA HIS A 140 6.69 -5.45 3.42
C HIS A 140 5.20 -5.61 3.05
N LEU A 141 4.49 -6.37 3.87
CA LEU A 141 3.06 -6.57 3.72
C LEU A 141 2.37 -6.25 5.03
N CYS A 142 1.51 -5.23 5.05
CA CYS A 142 0.56 -5.01 6.12
C CYS A 142 -0.70 -5.83 5.86
N VAL A 143 -1.15 -6.60 6.86
CA VAL A 143 -2.36 -7.42 6.83
C VAL A 143 -3.31 -6.89 7.90
N GLY A 144 -4.43 -6.34 7.45
CA GLY A 144 -5.54 -5.95 8.32
C GLY A 144 -6.44 -7.14 8.59
N ASN A 145 -6.49 -7.56 9.86
CA ASN A 145 -7.37 -8.63 10.32
C ASN A 145 -8.70 -8.03 10.80
N ALA A 146 -9.81 -8.64 10.42
CA ALA A 146 -11.14 -8.17 10.83
C ALA A 146 -11.45 -8.51 12.30
N ILE A 147 -10.83 -9.54 12.87
CA ILE A 147 -11.13 -10.04 14.23
C ILE A 147 -9.87 -10.07 15.08
N GLU A 148 -8.78 -10.56 14.51
CA GLU A 148 -7.51 -10.72 15.22
C GLU A 148 -6.65 -9.46 15.19
N VAL A 149 -5.52 -9.53 15.90
CA VAL A 149 -4.46 -8.54 15.79
C VAL A 149 -3.98 -8.47 14.35
N SER A 150 -3.95 -7.27 13.79
CA SER A 150 -3.36 -7.00 12.47
C SER A 150 -1.84 -7.10 12.54
N VAL A 151 -1.19 -7.47 11.44
CA VAL A 151 0.23 -7.77 11.43
C VAL A 151 0.95 -7.17 10.23
N VAL A 152 2.27 -7.07 10.32
CA VAL A 152 3.14 -6.73 9.21
C VAL A 152 4.16 -7.84 8.99
N TYR A 153 4.23 -8.38 7.78
CA TYR A 153 5.32 -9.26 7.36
C TYR A 153 6.43 -8.42 6.74
N ARG A 154 7.63 -8.51 7.31
CA ARG A 154 8.77 -7.70 6.86
C ARG A 154 9.61 -8.47 5.83
N ASP A 155 9.96 -7.81 4.72
CA ASP A 155 10.90 -8.35 3.72
C ASP A 155 10.43 -9.68 3.10
N ILE A 156 9.23 -9.63 2.53
CA ILE A 156 8.51 -10.80 2.01
C ILE A 156 9.24 -11.50 0.86
N LEU A 157 10.12 -10.80 0.15
CA LEU A 157 10.91 -11.41 -0.93
C LEU A 157 11.98 -12.35 -0.40
N ASN A 158 12.56 -12.05 0.76
CA ASN A 158 13.59 -12.89 1.37
C ASN A 158 13.00 -13.92 2.35
N HIS A 159 11.95 -13.56 3.08
CA HIS A 159 11.40 -14.37 4.17
C HIS A 159 9.98 -14.90 3.92
N GLY A 160 9.35 -14.56 2.81
CA GLY A 160 7.96 -14.95 2.56
C GLY A 160 7.00 -14.45 3.64
N LEU A 161 6.16 -15.36 4.14
CA LEU A 161 5.17 -15.12 5.21
C LEU A 161 5.51 -15.90 6.48
N GLU A 162 6.81 -16.05 6.78
CA GLU A 162 7.26 -16.73 7.99
C GLU A 162 6.85 -15.98 9.26
N LEU A 163 6.39 -16.71 10.28
CA LEU A 163 5.98 -16.14 11.58
C LEU A 163 7.13 -15.46 12.33
N THR A 164 8.38 -15.83 12.05
CA THR A 164 9.59 -15.21 12.62
C THR A 164 9.79 -13.76 12.17
N ASN A 165 9.20 -13.36 11.04
CA ASN A 165 9.28 -12.01 10.48
C ASN A 165 7.91 -11.30 10.51
N GLN A 166 6.98 -11.82 11.32
CA GLN A 166 5.66 -11.25 11.55
C GLN A 166 5.73 -10.31 12.76
N GLU A 167 5.40 -9.05 12.53
CA GLU A 167 5.34 -8.01 13.54
C GLU A 167 3.89 -7.67 13.86
N LEU A 168 3.52 -7.69 15.14
CA LEU A 168 2.17 -7.40 15.57
C LEU A 168 1.91 -5.89 15.58
N LEU A 169 0.73 -5.46 15.16
CA LEU A 169 0.26 -4.09 15.32
C LEU A 169 -0.52 -3.99 16.63
N PRO A 170 0.07 -3.46 17.72
CA PRO A 170 -0.53 -3.49 19.04
C PRO A 170 -1.88 -2.76 19.06
N GLU A 171 -2.81 -3.21 19.90
CA GLU A 171 -4.16 -2.65 20.06
C GLU A 171 -5.07 -2.70 18.82
N SER A 172 -4.63 -3.23 17.68
CA SER A 172 -5.43 -3.24 16.43
C SER A 172 -6.74 -4.04 16.54
N SER A 173 -6.82 -5.02 17.44
CA SER A 173 -8.03 -5.81 17.73
C SER A 173 -8.90 -5.25 18.87
N MET A 174 -8.53 -4.11 19.45
CA MET A 174 -9.23 -3.55 20.62
C MET A 174 -10.42 -2.65 20.25
N TYR A 175 -10.60 -2.35 18.97
CA TYR A 175 -11.54 -1.34 18.48
C TYR A 175 -12.46 -1.88 17.38
N ASP A 176 -13.12 -3.00 17.66
CA ASP A 176 -13.97 -3.74 16.71
C ASP A 176 -13.14 -4.23 15.50
N CYS A 177 -13.73 -4.26 14.30
CA CYS A 177 -13.04 -4.71 13.10
C CYS A 177 -12.17 -3.62 12.44
N VAL A 178 -10.97 -3.98 11.98
CA VAL A 178 -10.22 -3.19 11.00
C VAL A 178 -10.92 -3.30 9.65
N VAL A 179 -11.25 -2.16 9.03
CA VAL A 179 -12.05 -2.09 7.79
C VAL A 179 -11.31 -1.45 6.63
N CYS A 180 -10.34 -0.58 6.91
CA CYS A 180 -9.48 0.00 5.89
C CYS A 180 -8.07 0.19 6.42
N SER A 181 -7.11 0.22 5.50
CA SER A 181 -5.71 0.49 5.81
C SER A 181 -5.10 1.40 4.74
N LEU A 182 -4.12 2.18 5.17
CA LEU A 182 -3.38 3.12 4.34
C LEU A 182 -1.91 3.10 4.77
N ILE A 183 -1.02 3.14 3.78
CA ILE A 183 0.40 3.33 4.01
C ILE A 183 0.76 4.72 3.51
N ALA A 184 1.29 5.55 4.40
CA ALA A 184 1.62 6.94 4.07
C ALA A 184 2.61 7.53 5.06
N ASP A 185 3.49 8.41 4.55
CA ASP A 185 4.31 9.34 5.33
C ASP A 185 3.47 10.54 5.75
N ILE A 186 2.82 10.43 6.91
CA ILE A 186 1.89 11.45 7.43
C ILE A 186 2.60 12.52 8.25
N ASP A 187 3.84 12.32 8.69
CA ASP A 187 4.59 13.36 9.40
C ASP A 187 5.69 14.00 8.55
N MET A 188 5.81 13.57 7.29
CA MET A 188 6.73 14.08 6.28
C MET A 188 8.21 13.84 6.62
N ASP A 189 8.52 12.78 7.39
CA ASP A 189 9.89 12.37 7.74
C ASP A 189 10.57 11.51 6.66
N GLY A 190 9.83 11.11 5.63
CA GLY A 190 10.31 10.28 4.51
C GLY A 190 10.11 8.78 4.71
N LYS A 191 9.55 8.35 5.85
CA LYS A 191 9.20 6.96 6.14
C LYS A 191 7.69 6.78 6.15
N ASN A 192 7.26 5.59 5.80
CA ASN A 192 5.84 5.23 5.77
C ASN A 192 5.35 4.80 7.15
N GLU A 193 4.26 5.42 7.60
CA GLU A 193 3.43 4.91 8.67
C GLU A 193 2.42 3.88 8.15
N VAL A 194 2.02 2.98 9.04
CA VAL A 194 0.87 2.09 8.82
C VAL A 194 -0.34 2.69 9.51
N LEU A 195 -1.39 3.00 8.76
CA LEU A 195 -2.64 3.52 9.28
C LEU A 195 -3.73 2.46 9.16
N LEU A 196 -4.46 2.22 10.24
CA LEU A 196 -5.64 1.35 10.28
C LEU A 196 -6.87 2.16 10.69
N GLY A 197 -7.94 2.06 9.90
CA GLY A 197 -9.25 2.58 10.27
C GLY A 197 -10.16 1.45 10.72
N THR A 198 -10.85 1.64 11.83
CA THR A 198 -11.71 0.62 12.42
C THR A 198 -13.20 0.98 12.39
N TYR A 199 -14.05 -0.05 12.42
CA TYR A 199 -15.48 0.13 12.59
C TYR A 199 -15.81 0.70 13.99
N GLY A 200 -14.96 0.43 14.99
CA GLY A 200 -15.01 1.01 16.33
C GLY A 200 -14.65 2.50 16.41
N GLN A 201 -14.65 3.21 15.28
CA GLN A 201 -14.48 4.66 15.16
C GLN A 201 -13.07 5.16 15.51
N GLU A 202 -12.06 4.30 15.46
CA GLU A 202 -10.68 4.66 15.76
C GLU A 202 -9.81 4.67 14.50
N LEU A 203 -8.97 5.70 14.39
CA LEU A 203 -7.83 5.74 13.51
C LEU A 203 -6.58 5.42 14.32
N LEU A 204 -5.88 4.36 13.94
CA LEU A 204 -4.64 3.91 14.56
C LEU A 204 -3.48 4.18 13.60
N VAL A 205 -2.42 4.82 14.09
CA VAL A 205 -1.21 5.13 13.32
C VAL A 205 -0.03 4.44 13.98
N TYR A 206 0.70 3.64 13.21
CA TYR A 206 1.85 2.89 13.67
C TYR A 206 3.13 3.36 13.00
N LYS A 207 4.20 3.42 13.79
CA LYS A 207 5.56 3.70 13.32
C LYS A 207 6.49 2.53 13.63
N TRP A 208 7.42 2.32 12.71
CA TRP A 208 8.51 1.37 12.91
C TRP A 208 9.61 2.02 13.75
N GLU A 209 9.86 1.47 14.93
CA GLU A 209 10.91 1.92 15.83
C GLU A 209 11.95 0.82 16.02
N VAL A 210 13.23 1.20 15.98
CA VAL A 210 14.36 0.30 16.24
C VAL A 210 15.03 0.73 17.53
N GLU A 211 14.80 -0.02 18.60
CA GLU A 211 15.48 0.20 19.87
C GLU A 211 16.90 -0.41 19.86
N PRO A 212 17.86 0.15 20.63
CA PRO A 212 19.22 -0.38 20.68
C PRO A 212 19.25 -1.83 21.18
N GLY A 213 19.59 -2.76 20.28
CA GLY A 213 19.69 -4.20 20.61
C GLY A 213 18.45 -5.02 20.30
N ASP A 214 17.42 -4.43 19.70
CA ASP A 214 16.22 -5.12 19.22
C ASP A 214 16.16 -5.14 17.69
N ASN A 215 15.40 -6.07 17.12
CA ASN A 215 15.16 -6.18 15.67
C ASN A 215 14.17 -5.12 15.14
N GLY A 216 13.61 -4.30 16.04
CA GLY A 216 12.62 -3.27 15.76
C GLY A 216 11.19 -3.79 15.90
N SER A 217 10.25 -2.90 16.17
CA SER A 217 8.83 -3.25 16.30
C SER A 217 7.93 -2.07 15.90
N TYR A 218 6.68 -2.36 15.55
CA TYR A 218 5.68 -1.32 15.34
C TYR A 218 5.12 -0.83 16.67
N LYS A 219 5.18 0.49 16.90
CA LYS A 219 4.55 1.14 18.06
C LYS A 219 3.34 1.94 17.60
N LEU A 220 2.30 1.95 18.43
CA LEU A 220 1.15 2.84 18.23
C LEU A 220 1.62 4.28 18.51
N TYR A 221 1.81 5.05 17.44
CA TYR A 221 2.31 6.42 17.49
C TYR A 221 1.19 7.43 17.78
N HIS A 222 0.05 7.26 17.10
CA HIS A 222 -1.10 8.14 17.27
C HIS A 222 -2.40 7.35 17.22
N LYS A 223 -3.37 7.79 18.00
CA LYS A 223 -4.74 7.25 18.02
C LYS A 223 -5.72 8.40 18.03
N GLN A 224 -6.75 8.31 17.19
CA GLN A 224 -7.77 9.34 17.09
C GLN A 224 -9.16 8.74 16.90
N MET A 225 -10.05 9.06 17.83
CA MET A 225 -11.46 8.72 17.76
C MET A 225 -12.20 9.68 16.81
N PHE A 226 -13.06 9.11 15.97
CA PHE A 226 -14.00 9.82 15.10
C PHE A 226 -15.44 9.64 15.62
N PRO A 227 -16.41 10.49 15.22
CA PRO A 227 -17.78 10.36 15.70
C PRO A 227 -18.56 9.17 15.12
N HIS A 228 -18.02 8.53 14.07
CA HIS A 228 -18.68 7.48 13.30
C HIS A 228 -17.66 6.45 12.78
N PRO A 229 -18.08 5.20 12.49
CA PRO A 229 -17.20 4.16 11.95
C PRO A 229 -16.45 4.63 10.70
N LEU A 230 -15.14 4.35 10.64
CA LEU A 230 -14.32 4.62 9.46
C LEU A 230 -14.66 3.61 8.37
N LEU A 231 -14.51 4.00 7.10
CA LEU A 231 -14.80 3.15 5.95
C LEU A 231 -13.64 3.13 4.95
N ALA A 232 -12.98 4.27 4.75
CA ALA A 232 -11.83 4.37 3.85
C ALA A 232 -10.88 5.48 4.31
N LEU A 233 -9.60 5.30 3.96
CA LEU A 233 -8.53 6.25 4.18
C LEU A 233 -7.87 6.59 2.85
N SER A 234 -7.48 7.84 2.67
CA SER A 234 -6.64 8.25 1.55
C SER A 234 -5.73 9.42 1.93
N TYR A 235 -4.57 9.51 1.30
CA TYR A 235 -3.61 10.58 1.53
C TYR A 235 -3.18 11.19 0.21
N MET A 236 -3.72 12.36 -0.09
CA MET A 236 -3.56 13.03 -1.38
C MET A 236 -3.69 14.54 -1.23
N ASP A 237 -3.06 15.27 -2.15
CA ASP A 237 -3.17 16.72 -2.25
C ASP A 237 -4.46 17.07 -2.98
N ILE A 238 -5.49 17.45 -2.22
CA ILE A 238 -6.79 17.83 -2.79
C ILE A 238 -6.87 19.33 -3.12
N ILE A 239 -5.95 20.14 -2.58
CA ILE A 239 -5.94 21.60 -2.74
C ILE A 239 -5.07 22.02 -3.93
N GLY A 240 -4.12 21.19 -4.33
CA GLY A 240 -3.17 21.41 -5.41
C GLY A 240 -1.97 22.25 -5.00
N ASP A 241 -1.61 22.31 -3.71
CA ASP A 241 -0.49 23.11 -3.20
C ASP A 241 0.80 22.29 -2.97
N GLY A 242 0.75 20.98 -3.23
CA GLY A 242 1.85 20.03 -3.06
C GLY A 242 1.90 19.39 -1.67
N VAL A 243 1.05 19.80 -0.73
CA VAL A 243 0.92 19.20 0.60
C VAL A 243 -0.27 18.25 0.57
N LYS A 244 -0.09 17.01 1.07
CA LYS A 244 -1.16 16.01 1.08
C LYS A 244 -2.00 16.13 2.34
N GLU A 245 -3.30 15.99 2.20
CA GLU A 245 -4.25 15.85 3.30
C GLU A 245 -4.61 14.39 3.57
N LEU A 246 -4.84 14.07 4.84
CA LEU A 246 -5.40 12.79 5.23
C LEU A 246 -6.93 12.87 5.17
N LEU A 247 -7.49 12.14 4.21
CA LEU A 247 -8.91 11.97 3.98
C LEU A 247 -9.41 10.75 4.76
N VAL A 248 -10.34 10.98 5.68
CA VAL A 248 -10.99 9.93 6.48
C VAL A 248 -12.47 9.89 6.14
N LEU A 249 -12.88 8.88 5.40
CA LEU A 249 -14.29 8.64 5.09
C LEU A 249 -14.91 7.83 6.22
N THR A 250 -15.96 8.37 6.82
CA THR A 250 -16.79 7.68 7.82
C THR A 250 -18.15 7.34 7.23
N THR A 251 -18.95 6.55 7.96
CA THR A 251 -20.34 6.25 7.58
C THR A 251 -21.24 7.49 7.46
N ASN A 252 -20.89 8.63 8.07
CA ASN A 252 -21.69 9.85 8.03
C ASN A 252 -21.10 10.96 7.14
N GLY A 253 -19.82 10.91 6.79
CA GLY A 253 -19.20 11.95 5.98
C GLY A 253 -17.68 11.84 5.86
N LEU A 254 -17.12 12.76 5.09
CA LEU A 254 -15.68 12.88 4.84
C LEU A 254 -15.06 13.91 5.79
N HIS A 255 -14.02 13.50 6.51
CA HIS A 255 -13.16 14.37 7.29
C HIS A 255 -11.86 14.61 6.53
N ILE A 256 -11.41 15.86 6.49
CA ILE A 256 -10.17 16.27 5.83
C ILE A 256 -9.25 16.77 6.94
N LEU A 257 -8.16 16.04 7.20
CA LEU A 257 -7.17 16.40 8.21
C LEU A 257 -5.96 17.01 7.52
N GLN A 258 -5.64 18.24 7.90
CA GLN A 258 -4.53 19.01 7.35
C GLN A 258 -3.36 19.03 8.33
N HIS A 259 -2.15 19.14 7.79
CA HIS A 259 -0.95 19.34 8.57
C HIS A 259 -0.91 20.70 9.24
N ASP A 260 -0.17 20.78 10.34
CA ASP A 260 0.14 22.08 10.94
C ASP A 260 1.02 22.91 9.98
N LEU A 261 0.52 24.08 9.60
CA LEU A 261 1.18 24.95 8.62
C LEU A 261 2.57 25.42 9.08
N THR A 262 2.81 25.51 10.39
CA THR A 262 4.11 25.89 10.93
C THR A 262 5.13 24.77 10.70
N GLN A 263 4.74 23.53 10.98
CA GLN A 263 5.57 22.35 10.73
C GLN A 263 5.87 22.19 9.24
N VAL A 264 4.84 22.32 8.38
CA VAL A 264 5.00 22.27 6.92
C VAL A 264 6.01 23.32 6.45
N ARG A 265 5.87 24.57 6.89
CA ARG A 265 6.80 25.66 6.55
C ARG A 265 8.24 25.29 6.92
N ASP A 266 8.45 24.77 8.12
CA ASP A 266 9.78 24.46 8.62
C ASP A 266 10.42 23.31 7.83
N ILE A 267 9.66 22.25 7.54
CA ILE A 267 10.09 21.13 6.68
C ILE A 267 10.41 21.63 5.26
N CYS A 268 9.55 22.46 4.68
CA CYS A 268 9.79 23.05 3.36
C CYS A 268 11.07 23.89 3.33
N LEU A 269 11.31 24.71 4.36
CA LEU A 269 12.53 25.52 4.46
C LEU A 269 13.78 24.65 4.57
N GLU A 270 13.75 23.58 5.38
CA GLU A 270 14.89 22.67 5.50
C GLU A 270 15.17 21.93 4.20
N ARG A 271 14.13 21.44 3.52
CA ARG A 271 14.27 20.81 2.20
C ARG A 271 14.82 21.79 1.16
N MET A 272 14.33 23.03 1.12
CA MET A 272 14.85 24.07 0.21
C MET A 272 16.31 24.41 0.48
N LYS A 273 16.69 24.62 1.75
CA LYS A 273 18.10 24.88 2.13
C LYS A 273 19.00 23.73 1.69
N TRP A 274 18.55 22.49 1.86
CA TRP A 274 19.28 21.32 1.43
C TRP A 274 19.44 21.27 -0.08
N ILE A 275 18.36 21.52 -0.84
CA ILE A 275 18.40 21.55 -2.31
C ILE A 275 19.42 22.59 -2.79
N LEU A 276 19.39 23.80 -2.22
CA LEU A 276 20.33 24.88 -2.57
C LEU A 276 21.79 24.53 -2.29
N ARG A 277 22.07 23.70 -1.28
CA ARG A 277 23.44 23.26 -0.94
C ARG A 277 23.96 22.15 -1.84
N ASN A 278 23.07 21.32 -2.38
CA ASN A 278 23.44 20.07 -3.06
C ASN A 278 23.19 20.09 -4.57
N ILE A 279 22.44 21.06 -5.10
CA ILE A 279 22.29 21.22 -6.56
C ILE A 279 23.60 21.78 -7.17
N PRO A 280 24.12 21.16 -8.24
CA PRO A 280 25.22 21.72 -9.02
C PRO A 280 24.87 23.12 -9.55
N ALA A 281 25.79 24.08 -9.44
CA ALA A 281 25.54 25.48 -9.81
C ALA A 281 25.10 25.67 -11.28
N GLU A 282 25.41 24.71 -12.16
CA GLU A 282 25.00 24.67 -13.56
C GLU A 282 23.51 24.36 -13.72
N THR A 283 23.01 23.35 -12.99
CA THR A 283 21.60 22.97 -12.96
C THR A 283 20.74 24.04 -12.26
N LEU A 284 21.28 24.67 -11.22
CA LEU A 284 20.61 25.78 -10.54
C LEU A 284 20.37 26.97 -11.48
N LYS A 285 21.31 27.26 -12.39
CA LYS A 285 21.17 28.32 -13.40
C LYS A 285 20.11 28.01 -14.46
N GLU A 286 19.84 26.73 -14.74
CA GLU A 286 18.73 26.34 -15.62
C GLU A 286 17.38 26.52 -14.92
N TYR A 287 17.26 26.15 -13.65
CA TYR A 287 16.04 26.35 -12.85
C TYR A 287 15.75 27.83 -12.52
N ILE A 288 16.78 28.67 -12.37
CA ILE A 288 16.63 30.11 -12.12
C ILE A 288 16.38 30.89 -13.43
N LYS A 289 16.66 30.31 -14.60
CA LYS A 289 16.21 30.84 -15.91
C LYS A 289 14.73 30.52 -16.15
N VAL A 290 13.89 30.90 -15.20
CA VAL A 290 12.47 31.14 -15.46
C VAL A 290 12.32 32.65 -15.65
N HIS A 291 11.70 33.03 -16.76
CA HIS A 291 11.53 34.40 -17.26
C HIS A 291 11.05 35.42 -16.22
#